data_AF-A0A9D7H4C6-F1
#
_entry.id   AF-A0A9D7H4C6-F1
#
_cell.length_a   1.000
_cell.length_b   1.000
_cell.length_c   1.000
_cell.angle_alpha   90.00
_cell.angle_beta   90.00
_cell.angle_gamma   90.00
#
_symmetry.space_group_name_H-M   'P 1'
#
loop_
_entity.id
_entity.type
_entity.pdbx_description
1 polymer ?
#
loop_
_entity_poly.entity_id
_entity_poly.type
_entity_poly.pdbx_seq_one_letter_code
_entity_poly.pdbx_strand_id
1 'polypeptide(L)'
;MHVVALTTPSTERGIELDVVVRNLGVGHNFPGGVRDAQDTWLEVSIVGEDGGLILGAGLEHEATGLGGAHVFASHAAGDSGARLLERETHLFRTTVFDATIPPRDAAVIRFAGELPQGVPRARLTALVKLRHRSRTPALRDVACRESKTVRRSLPSRKRPRSVRDATGDDARRGSRAARGRSPLGL
;
A
#
# COMPACT_ATOMS: atom_id res chain seq x y z
N MET A 1 -11.79 -4.54 11.83
CA MET A 1 -12.09 -5.71 10.98
C MET A 1 -12.39 -6.88 11.88
N HIS A 2 -13.40 -7.69 11.57
CA HIS A 2 -13.71 -8.90 12.33
C HIS A 2 -13.54 -10.12 11.41
N VAL A 3 -12.79 -11.12 11.87
CA VAL A 3 -12.53 -12.36 11.13
C VAL A 3 -13.03 -13.52 11.96
N VAL A 4 -13.90 -14.34 11.36
CA VAL A 4 -14.41 -15.58 11.96
C VAL A 4 -14.13 -16.71 10.98
N ALA A 5 -13.73 -17.87 11.49
CA ALA A 5 -13.44 -19.04 10.68
C ALA A 5 -14.35 -20.18 11.13
N LEU A 6 -15.02 -20.84 10.19
CA LEU A 6 -15.89 -21.99 10.44
C LEU A 6 -15.35 -23.18 9.64
N THR A 7 -15.00 -24.26 10.33
CA THR A 7 -14.53 -25.50 9.71
C THR A 7 -15.72 -26.43 9.45
N THR A 8 -15.77 -26.99 8.24
CA THR A 8 -16.77 -28.00 7.87
C THR A 8 -16.05 -29.19 7.23
N PRO A 9 -16.27 -30.43 7.70
CA PRO A 9 -15.77 -31.61 7.00
C PRO A 9 -16.51 -31.78 5.66
N SER A 10 -15.78 -32.01 4.57
CA SER A 10 -16.37 -32.06 3.22
C SER A 10 -16.35 -33.44 2.55
N THR A 11 -15.34 -34.28 2.82
CA THR A 11 -15.26 -35.69 2.37
C THR A 11 -14.50 -36.56 3.39
N GLU A 12 -14.25 -37.85 3.11
CA GLU A 12 -13.46 -38.74 3.98
C GLU A 12 -12.03 -38.25 4.27
N ARG A 13 -11.42 -37.42 3.41
CA ARG A 13 -10.13 -36.76 3.69
C ARG A 13 -10.12 -35.25 3.44
N GLY A 14 -11.18 -34.72 2.82
CA GLY A 14 -11.38 -33.29 2.62
C GLY A 14 -11.72 -32.56 3.90
N ILE A 15 -11.16 -31.36 4.01
CA ILE A 15 -11.55 -30.34 4.98
C ILE A 15 -11.84 -29.05 4.23
N GLU A 16 -12.93 -28.39 4.60
CA GLU A 16 -13.27 -27.05 4.15
C GLU A 16 -13.26 -26.08 5.32
N LEU A 17 -12.80 -24.86 5.05
CA LEU A 17 -12.82 -23.76 5.99
C LEU A 17 -13.43 -22.55 5.31
N ASP A 18 -14.56 -22.08 5.84
CA ASP A 18 -15.17 -20.82 5.46
C ASP A 18 -14.69 -19.71 6.40
N VAL A 19 -13.93 -18.78 5.86
CA VAL A 19 -13.47 -17.58 6.57
C VAL A 19 -14.37 -16.42 6.22
N VAL A 20 -15.07 -15.89 7.22
CA VAL A 20 -15.93 -14.72 7.12
C VAL A 20 -15.17 -13.50 7.60
N VAL A 21 -14.99 -12.51 6.72
CA VAL A 21 -14.31 -11.25 7.00
C VAL A 21 -15.33 -10.11 6.92
N ARG A 22 -15.54 -9.36 8.02
CA ARG A 22 -16.61 -8.35 8.15
C ARG A 22 -16.06 -6.94 8.38
N ASN A 23 -16.42 -6.03 7.48
CA ASN A 23 -16.05 -4.61 7.54
C ASN A 23 -17.02 -3.80 8.42
N LEU A 24 -16.95 -3.99 9.74
CA LEU A 24 -17.96 -3.45 10.68
C LEU A 24 -17.84 -1.96 11.02
N GLY A 25 -16.62 -1.43 11.08
CA GLY A 25 -16.34 -0.12 11.71
C GLY A 25 -15.95 1.00 10.74
N VAL A 26 -16.03 0.77 9.43
CA VAL A 26 -15.48 1.68 8.43
C VAL A 26 -16.54 2.06 7.41
N GLY A 27 -16.63 3.35 7.08
CA GLY A 27 -17.60 3.92 6.14
C GLY A 27 -17.20 3.85 4.66
N HIS A 28 -16.11 3.16 4.34
CA HIS A 28 -15.62 2.93 2.98
C HIS A 28 -15.21 1.46 2.79
N ASN A 29 -14.85 1.09 1.56
CA ASN A 29 -14.39 -0.25 1.23
C ASN A 29 -13.13 -0.65 2.02
N PHE A 30 -12.99 -1.94 2.28
CA PHE A 30 -11.82 -2.55 2.88
C PHE A 30 -11.11 -3.51 1.91
N PRO A 31 -9.78 -3.45 1.77
CA PRO A 31 -8.92 -2.34 2.20
C PRO A 31 -9.31 -1.03 1.50
N GLY A 32 -9.09 0.09 2.20
CA GLY A 32 -9.49 1.43 1.74
C GLY A 32 -8.33 2.25 1.17
N GLY A 33 -8.64 3.42 0.61
CA GLY A 33 -7.65 4.35 0.06
C GLY A 33 -7.06 3.86 -1.27
N VAL A 34 -5.73 3.71 -1.33
CA VAL A 34 -4.96 3.27 -2.52
C VAL A 34 -5.05 1.76 -2.72
N ARG A 35 -6.27 1.23 -2.81
CA ARG A 35 -6.61 -0.20 -2.86
C ARG A 35 -6.00 -1.00 -4.02
N ASP A 36 -5.55 -0.30 -5.05
CA ASP A 36 -4.82 -0.87 -6.19
C ASP A 36 -3.29 -0.96 -5.98
N ALA A 37 -2.77 -0.36 -4.91
CA ALA A 37 -1.36 -0.47 -4.50
C ALA A 37 -1.16 -1.27 -3.22
N GLN A 38 -2.16 -1.37 -2.36
CA GLN A 38 -2.06 -2.11 -1.11
C GLN A 38 -2.16 -3.61 -1.35
N ASP A 39 -1.66 -4.39 -0.38
CA ASP A 39 -1.75 -5.84 -0.40
C ASP A 39 -2.19 -6.32 0.97
N THR A 40 -3.40 -6.89 1.02
CA THR A 40 -4.04 -7.37 2.25
C THR A 40 -4.51 -8.79 1.98
N TRP A 41 -4.07 -9.76 2.77
CA TRP A 41 -4.30 -11.17 2.47
C TRP A 41 -4.61 -11.98 3.73
N LEU A 42 -5.19 -13.17 3.52
CA LEU A 42 -5.39 -14.17 4.56
C LEU A 42 -4.23 -15.15 4.59
N GLU A 43 -3.69 -15.37 5.79
CA GLU A 43 -2.92 -16.55 6.15
C GLU A 43 -3.83 -17.51 6.90
N VAL A 44 -3.91 -18.75 6.41
CA VAL A 44 -4.71 -19.82 7.02
C VAL A 44 -3.78 -20.97 7.37
N SER A 45 -3.87 -21.47 8.59
CA SER A 45 -3.18 -22.66 9.05
C SER A 45 -4.16 -23.62 9.70
N ILE A 46 -4.09 -24.89 9.31
CA ILE A 46 -4.72 -25.98 10.05
C ILE A 46 -3.60 -26.65 10.85
N VAL A 47 -3.75 -26.67 12.17
CA VAL A 47 -2.78 -27.25 13.09
C VAL A 47 -3.38 -28.41 13.87
N GLY A 48 -2.54 -29.39 14.22
CA GLY A 48 -2.90 -30.51 15.10
C GLY A 48 -2.96 -30.12 16.57
N GLU A 49 -3.26 -31.09 17.43
CA GLU A 49 -3.30 -30.92 18.89
C GLU A 49 -1.96 -30.48 19.48
N ASP A 50 -0.86 -30.95 18.90
CA ASP A 50 0.52 -30.60 19.27
C ASP A 50 0.95 -29.22 18.76
N GLY A 51 0.08 -28.52 18.02
CA GLY A 51 0.38 -27.25 17.36
C GLY A 51 1.18 -27.39 16.06
N GLY A 52 1.44 -28.61 15.60
CA GLY A 52 2.12 -28.87 14.33
C GLY A 52 1.28 -28.42 13.12
N LEU A 53 1.91 -27.74 12.16
CA LEU A 53 1.25 -27.32 10.92
C LEU A 53 0.94 -28.55 10.04
N ILE A 54 -0.33 -28.70 9.66
CA ILE A 54 -0.80 -29.78 8.78
C ILE A 54 -1.10 -29.25 7.38
N LEU A 55 -1.83 -28.13 7.28
CA LEU A 55 -2.14 -27.44 6.01
C LEU A 55 -1.94 -25.93 6.16
N GLY A 56 -1.51 -25.27 5.09
CA GLY A 56 -1.29 -23.83 5.07
C GLY A 56 -1.70 -23.19 3.74
N ALA A 57 -2.27 -21.99 3.80
CA ALA A 57 -2.50 -21.12 2.66
C ALA A 57 -2.03 -19.70 3.00
N GLY A 58 -1.35 -19.07 2.05
CA GLY A 58 -0.87 -17.69 2.15
C GLY A 58 0.35 -17.45 3.05
N LEU A 59 0.93 -18.49 3.64
CA LEU A 59 2.07 -18.39 4.56
C LEU A 59 3.35 -17.84 3.91
N GLU A 60 3.50 -18.04 2.60
CA GLU A 60 4.66 -17.58 1.84
C GLU A 60 4.43 -16.22 1.16
N HIS A 61 3.20 -15.70 1.19
CA HIS A 61 2.79 -14.53 0.40
C HIS A 61 3.52 -13.24 0.79
N GLU A 62 3.92 -13.12 2.05
CA GLU A 62 4.74 -12.01 2.52
C GLU A 62 6.06 -11.95 1.73
N ALA A 63 6.75 -13.09 1.60
CA ALA A 63 8.05 -13.18 0.96
C ALA A 63 7.97 -13.19 -0.58
N THR A 64 7.02 -13.94 -1.13
CA THR A 64 6.98 -14.27 -2.56
C THR A 64 5.84 -13.60 -3.33
N GLY A 65 4.77 -13.18 -2.64
CA GLY A 65 3.52 -12.78 -3.26
C GLY A 65 2.72 -13.94 -3.87
N LEU A 66 3.10 -15.19 -3.56
CA LEU A 66 2.46 -16.44 -4.00
C LEU A 66 2.03 -17.28 -2.78
N GLY A 67 1.53 -18.50 -3.03
CA GLY A 67 1.24 -19.47 -1.97
C GLY A 67 -0.24 -19.63 -1.62
N GLY A 68 -1.14 -19.44 -2.59
CA GLY A 68 -2.57 -19.73 -2.41
C GLY A 68 -3.32 -18.78 -1.46
N ALA A 69 -2.75 -17.60 -1.18
CA ALA A 69 -3.42 -16.58 -0.38
C ALA A 69 -4.68 -16.05 -1.08
N HIS A 70 -5.74 -15.80 -0.32
CA HIS A 70 -6.78 -14.89 -0.78
C HIS A 70 -6.35 -13.45 -0.52
N VAL A 71 -6.32 -12.62 -1.56
CA VAL A 71 -5.90 -11.22 -1.49
C VAL A 71 -7.10 -10.30 -1.73
N PHE A 72 -7.36 -9.42 -0.77
CA PHE A 72 -8.33 -8.33 -0.89
C PHE A 72 -7.67 -7.16 -1.63
N ALA A 73 -7.86 -7.10 -2.94
CA ALA A 73 -7.27 -6.06 -3.78
C ALA A 73 -8.23 -5.60 -4.89
N SER A 74 -7.93 -4.41 -5.42
CA SER A 74 -8.52 -3.92 -6.66
C SER A 74 -7.44 -3.82 -7.72
N HIS A 75 -7.75 -4.09 -8.98
CA HIS A 75 -6.78 -4.04 -10.08
C HIS A 75 -7.28 -3.09 -11.15
N ALA A 76 -6.48 -2.08 -11.46
CA ALA A 76 -6.71 -1.18 -12.57
C ALA A 76 -6.03 -1.71 -13.84
N ALA A 77 -6.64 -1.42 -14.98
CA ALA A 77 -6.08 -1.68 -16.30
C ALA A 77 -6.08 -0.40 -17.15
N GLY A 78 -5.12 -0.36 -18.09
CA GLY A 78 -5.03 0.68 -19.11
C GLY A 78 -5.67 0.27 -20.43
N ASP A 79 -5.24 0.91 -21.52
CA ASP A 79 -5.79 0.69 -22.86
C ASP A 79 -5.59 -0.75 -23.38
N SER A 80 -4.56 -1.46 -22.90
CA SER A 80 -4.32 -2.87 -23.27
C SER A 80 -5.23 -3.87 -22.54
N GLY A 81 -5.99 -3.43 -21.53
CA GLY A 81 -6.75 -4.32 -20.65
C GLY A 81 -5.88 -5.13 -19.66
N ALA A 82 -4.56 -5.09 -19.79
CA ALA A 82 -3.65 -5.73 -18.83
C ALA A 82 -3.62 -4.95 -17.50
N ARG A 83 -3.45 -5.68 -16.40
CA ARG A 83 -3.28 -5.10 -15.07
C ARG A 83 -2.04 -4.20 -15.03
N LEU A 84 -2.22 -2.98 -14.53
CA LEU A 84 -1.14 -2.06 -14.22
C LEU A 84 -0.58 -2.38 -12.82
N LEU A 85 0.73 -2.60 -12.73
CA LEU A 85 1.40 -3.09 -11.51
C LEU A 85 2.19 -2.01 -10.78
N GLU A 86 2.68 -1.00 -11.50
CA GLU A 86 3.53 0.06 -10.94
C GLU A 86 2.73 1.30 -10.53
N ARG A 87 1.40 1.19 -10.62
CA ARG A 87 0.45 2.25 -10.26
C ARG A 87 0.63 3.51 -11.11
N GLU A 88 0.76 3.31 -12.42
CA GLU A 88 0.79 4.35 -13.45
C GLU A 88 -0.58 5.00 -13.59
N THR A 89 -1.00 5.77 -12.58
CA THR A 89 -2.39 6.26 -12.45
C THR A 89 -2.88 7.07 -13.64
N HIS A 90 -1.97 7.72 -14.37
CA HIS A 90 -2.28 8.47 -15.59
C HIS A 90 -2.70 7.58 -16.77
N LEU A 91 -2.44 6.26 -16.70
CA LEU A 91 -2.84 5.26 -17.67
C LEU A 91 -4.12 4.51 -17.26
N PHE A 92 -4.69 4.77 -16.07
CA PHE A 92 -5.85 4.04 -15.59
C PHE A 92 -7.07 4.32 -16.46
N ARG A 93 -7.73 3.25 -16.94
CA ARG A 93 -8.97 3.32 -17.71
C ARG A 93 -10.15 2.70 -16.98
N THR A 94 -9.94 1.54 -16.37
CA THR A 94 -11.01 0.81 -15.70
C THR A 94 -10.47 -0.11 -14.61
N THR A 95 -11.35 -0.55 -13.71
CA THR A 95 -11.09 -1.63 -12.76
C THR A 95 -11.47 -2.96 -13.41
N VAL A 96 -10.52 -3.90 -13.46
CA VAL A 96 -10.74 -5.24 -14.04
C VAL A 96 -10.97 -6.33 -12.99
N PHE A 97 -10.68 -6.02 -11.72
CA PHE A 97 -10.91 -6.91 -10.59
C PHE A 97 -11.10 -6.09 -9.31
N ASP A 98 -12.05 -6.48 -8.47
CA ASP A 98 -12.28 -5.85 -7.16
C ASP A 98 -12.77 -6.92 -6.17
N ALA A 99 -11.87 -7.34 -5.29
CA ALA A 99 -12.18 -8.21 -4.14
C ALA A 99 -12.24 -7.43 -2.82
N THR A 100 -12.47 -6.12 -2.87
CA THR A 100 -12.65 -5.32 -1.64
C THR A 100 -14.03 -5.56 -1.03
N ILE A 101 -14.13 -5.37 0.28
CA ILE A 101 -15.35 -5.55 1.06
C ILE A 101 -16.02 -4.18 1.24
N PRO A 102 -17.25 -3.96 0.77
CA PRO A 102 -17.98 -2.70 0.97
C PRO A 102 -18.13 -2.31 2.45
N PRO A 103 -18.47 -1.06 2.76
CA PRO A 103 -18.73 -0.63 4.14
C PRO A 103 -19.91 -1.38 4.75
N ARG A 104 -19.73 -1.84 6.00
CA ARG A 104 -20.72 -2.64 6.76
C ARG A 104 -21.07 -3.99 6.12
N ASP A 105 -20.25 -4.46 5.20
CA ASP A 105 -20.47 -5.71 4.46
C ASP A 105 -19.51 -6.82 4.93
N ALA A 106 -19.64 -8.01 4.34
CA ALA A 106 -18.82 -9.18 4.62
C ALA A 106 -18.44 -9.94 3.34
N ALA A 107 -17.28 -10.59 3.37
CA ALA A 107 -16.89 -11.58 2.37
C ALA A 107 -16.72 -12.95 3.04
N VAL A 108 -17.11 -14.01 2.33
CA VAL A 108 -16.87 -15.40 2.73
C VAL A 108 -15.86 -16.00 1.76
N ILE A 109 -14.74 -16.48 2.30
CA ILE A 109 -13.65 -17.07 1.55
C ILE A 109 -13.55 -18.53 1.95
N ARG A 110 -13.78 -19.43 1.00
CA ARG A 110 -13.65 -20.88 1.21
C ARG A 110 -12.23 -21.33 0.88
N PHE A 111 -11.61 -22.01 1.83
CA PHE A 111 -10.39 -22.78 1.65
C PHE A 111 -10.73 -24.26 1.70
N ALA A 112 -10.13 -25.05 0.82
CA ALA A 112 -10.29 -26.50 0.79
C ALA A 112 -8.92 -27.17 0.69
N GLY A 113 -8.78 -28.33 1.32
CA GLY A 113 -7.57 -29.13 1.26
C GLY A 113 -7.81 -30.57 1.69
N GLU A 114 -6.83 -31.43 1.46
CA GLU A 114 -6.85 -32.82 1.89
C GLU A 114 -5.94 -33.04 3.08
N LEU A 115 -6.44 -33.71 4.12
CA LEU A 115 -5.64 -34.11 5.26
C LEU A 115 -4.74 -35.29 4.91
N PRO A 116 -3.47 -35.32 5.38
CA PRO A 116 -2.62 -36.49 5.29
C PRO A 116 -3.24 -37.72 5.96
N GLN A 117 -2.85 -38.92 5.52
CA GLN A 117 -3.30 -40.17 6.15
C GLN A 117 -2.90 -40.22 7.63
N GLY A 118 -3.79 -40.76 8.47
CA GLY A 118 -3.55 -40.94 9.90
C GLY A 118 -3.79 -39.70 10.77
N VAL A 119 -4.09 -38.54 10.18
CA VAL A 119 -4.42 -37.31 10.94
C VAL A 119 -5.87 -37.38 11.45
N PRO A 120 -6.11 -37.37 12.78
CA PRO A 120 -7.47 -37.38 13.34
C PRO A 120 -8.17 -36.02 13.13
N ARG A 121 -9.41 -36.03 12.65
CA ARG A 121 -10.20 -34.80 12.45
C ARG A 121 -10.64 -34.11 13.73
N ALA A 122 -10.88 -34.87 14.80
CA ALA A 122 -11.47 -34.36 16.03
C ALA A 122 -10.57 -33.39 16.82
N ARG A 123 -9.35 -33.12 16.33
CA ARG A 123 -8.32 -32.35 17.04
C ARG A 123 -7.56 -31.41 16.11
N LEU A 124 -8.30 -30.70 15.27
CA LEU A 124 -7.75 -29.69 14.36
C LEU A 124 -8.16 -28.29 14.81
N THR A 125 -7.21 -27.37 14.81
CA THR A 125 -7.47 -25.95 15.07
C THR A 125 -7.17 -25.15 13.80
N ALA A 126 -8.09 -24.27 13.42
CA ALA A 126 -7.88 -23.32 12.33
C ALA A 126 -7.38 -21.98 12.91
N LEU A 127 -6.21 -21.56 12.46
CA LEU A 127 -5.64 -20.25 12.76
C LEU A 127 -5.73 -19.39 11.52
N VAL A 128 -6.37 -18.23 11.65
CA VAL A 128 -6.55 -17.29 10.55
C VAL A 128 -5.97 -15.94 10.94
N LYS A 129 -5.07 -15.42 10.10
CA LYS A 129 -4.49 -14.09 10.27
C LYS A 129 -4.83 -13.24 9.06
N LEU A 130 -5.32 -12.04 9.31
CA LEU A 130 -5.43 -11.01 8.30
C LEU A 130 -4.14 -10.18 8.31
N ARG A 131 -3.44 -10.18 7.19
CA ARG A 131 -2.15 -9.52 7.02
C ARG A 131 -2.31 -8.32 6.09
N HIS A 132 -1.45 -7.33 6.25
CA HIS A 132 -1.49 -6.11 5.46
C HIS A 132 -0.09 -5.57 5.24
N ARG A 133 0.18 -5.11 4.02
CA ARG A 133 1.28 -4.23 3.68
C ARG A 133 0.81 -3.09 2.79
N SER A 134 1.48 -1.95 2.95
CA SER A 134 1.10 -0.69 2.27
C SER A 134 1.34 -0.71 0.76
N ARG A 135 2.18 -1.62 0.25
CA ARG A 135 2.56 -1.73 -1.17
C ARG A 135 2.66 -3.19 -1.60
N THR A 136 2.14 -3.51 -2.78
CA THR A 136 2.40 -4.79 -3.46
C THR A 136 3.90 -4.97 -3.70
N PRO A 137 4.39 -6.22 -3.86
CA PRO A 137 5.79 -6.48 -4.18
C PRO A 137 6.26 -5.72 -5.43
N ALA A 138 5.47 -5.76 -6.51
CA ALA A 138 5.81 -5.08 -7.75
C ALA A 138 6.02 -3.57 -7.55
N LEU A 139 5.09 -2.90 -6.86
CA LEU A 139 5.19 -1.47 -6.59
C LEU A 139 6.34 -1.15 -5.63
N ARG A 140 6.56 -1.97 -4.61
CA ARG A 140 7.70 -1.84 -3.69
C ARG A 140 9.02 -1.92 -4.45
N ASP A 141 9.16 -2.87 -5.36
CA ASP A 141 10.41 -3.12 -6.07
C ASP A 141 10.75 -1.96 -7.03
N VAL A 142 9.75 -1.41 -7.72
CA VAL A 142 9.89 -0.18 -8.53
C VAL A 142 10.30 0.99 -7.66
N ALA A 143 9.58 1.25 -6.56
CA ALA A 143 9.89 2.35 -5.65
C ALA A 143 11.30 2.23 -5.04
N CYS A 144 11.71 1.02 -4.66
CA CYS A 144 13.06 0.77 -4.15
C CYS A 144 14.13 1.03 -5.21
N ARG A 145 13.90 0.61 -6.46
CA ARG A 145 14.83 0.87 -7.57
C ARG A 145 14.94 2.38 -7.88
N GLU A 146 13.83 3.10 -7.88
CA GLU A 146 13.82 4.57 -8.06
C GLU A 146 14.47 5.32 -6.90
N SER A 147 14.32 4.84 -5.65
CA SER A 147 14.97 5.46 -4.51
C SER A 147 16.50 5.35 -4.53
N LYS A 148 17.03 4.31 -5.21
CA LYS A 148 18.46 4.04 -5.35
C LYS A 148 19.10 4.77 -6.53
N THR A 149 18.30 5.34 -7.43
CA THR A 149 18.85 6.15 -8.53
C THR A 149 19.30 7.49 -7.97
N VAL A 150 20.59 7.82 -8.15
CA VAL A 150 21.11 9.14 -7.80
C VAL A 150 20.31 10.16 -8.59
N ARG A 151 19.43 10.91 -7.91
CA ARG A 151 18.82 12.09 -8.49
C ARG A 151 19.95 13.04 -8.79
N ARG A 152 20.38 13.12 -10.06
CA ARG A 152 21.21 14.24 -10.53
C ARG A 152 20.51 15.50 -10.07
N SER A 153 21.18 16.30 -9.25
CA SER A 153 20.68 17.61 -8.87
C SER A 153 20.37 18.34 -10.18
N LEU A 154 19.12 18.80 -10.31
CA LEU A 154 18.80 19.75 -11.35
C LEU A 154 19.77 20.92 -11.15
N PRO A 155 20.50 21.36 -12.20
CA PRO A 155 21.37 22.51 -12.05
C PRO A 155 20.52 23.65 -11.50
N SER A 156 20.96 24.23 -10.39
CA SER A 156 20.28 25.36 -9.79
C SER A 156 20.20 26.44 -10.85
N ARG A 157 18.98 26.71 -11.33
CA ARG A 157 18.73 27.77 -12.29
C ARG A 157 19.10 29.05 -11.54
N LYS A 158 20.31 29.60 -11.78
CA LYS A 158 20.72 30.88 -11.20
C LYS A 158 19.60 31.86 -11.50
N ARG A 159 18.96 32.40 -10.45
CA ARG A 159 17.98 33.47 -10.58
C ARG A 159 18.63 34.56 -11.44
N PRO A 160 18.03 34.99 -12.56
CA PRO A 160 18.54 36.15 -13.27
C PRO A 160 18.56 37.32 -12.28
N ARG A 161 19.70 38.00 -12.19
CA ARG A 161 19.82 39.23 -11.40
C ARG A 161 18.75 40.19 -11.89
N SER A 162 17.94 40.71 -10.97
CA SER A 162 16.91 41.69 -11.27
C SER A 162 17.57 42.93 -11.88
N VAL A 163 17.15 43.32 -13.08
CA VAL A 163 17.43 44.62 -13.67
C VAL A 163 16.50 45.64 -13.01
N ARG A 164 16.99 46.27 -11.93
CA ARG A 164 16.59 47.59 -11.39
C ARG A 164 17.88 48.05 -10.71
N ASP A 165 18.63 49.00 -11.24
CA ASP A 165 18.29 50.42 -11.22
C ASP A 165 18.88 51.14 -12.45
N ALA A 166 18.01 51.65 -13.32
CA ALA A 166 18.38 52.59 -14.37
C ALA A 166 17.18 53.48 -14.72
N THR A 167 16.72 54.25 -13.73
CA THR A 167 15.87 55.45 -13.87
C THR A 167 16.12 56.22 -12.58
N GLY A 168 16.93 57.29 -12.54
CA GLY A 168 16.69 58.52 -13.31
C GLY A 168 15.66 59.33 -12.53
N ASP A 169 16.07 59.96 -11.42
CA ASP A 169 15.23 60.89 -10.68
C ASP A 169 15.93 62.25 -10.63
N ASP A 170 15.45 63.10 -11.54
CA ASP A 170 15.75 64.52 -11.64
C ASP A 170 14.77 65.28 -10.73
N ALA A 171 15.22 66.44 -10.24
CA ALA A 171 14.49 67.44 -9.46
C ALA A 171 14.30 67.19 -7.95
N ARG A 172 15.13 67.87 -7.14
CA ARG A 172 14.72 69.13 -6.47
C ARG A 172 15.89 69.85 -5.78
N ARG A 173 16.14 71.07 -6.26
CA ARG A 173 16.91 72.14 -5.60
C ARG A 173 16.21 72.59 -4.32
N GLY A 174 16.98 72.87 -3.26
CA GLY A 174 16.43 73.50 -2.04
C GLY A 174 17.42 73.78 -0.90
N SER A 175 18.49 74.56 -1.15
CA SER A 175 19.05 75.61 -0.28
C SER A 175 18.96 75.51 1.28
N ARG A 176 20.11 75.34 1.95
CA ARG A 176 20.70 76.13 3.09
C ARG A 176 21.65 75.24 3.90
N ALA A 177 22.96 75.42 3.82
CA ALA A 177 23.79 76.38 4.56
C ALA A 177 24.18 75.93 5.98
N ALA A 178 25.50 75.79 6.14
CA ALA A 178 26.34 76.12 7.32
C ALA A 178 26.87 74.99 8.24
N ARG A 179 28.19 74.76 8.04
CA ARG A 179 29.30 74.79 9.03
C ARG A 179 29.33 73.73 10.15
N GLY A 180 30.46 73.02 10.25
CA GLY A 180 30.88 72.35 11.49
C GLY A 180 32.07 71.40 11.35
N ARG A 181 33.27 71.94 11.56
CA ARG A 181 34.62 71.35 11.72
C ARG A 181 34.75 69.89 12.23
N SER A 182 35.70 69.18 11.59
CA SER A 182 36.63 68.10 12.06
C SER A 182 37.28 68.30 13.46
N PRO A 183 38.17 67.41 13.99
CA PRO A 183 38.43 65.96 13.72
C PRO A 183 38.70 65.07 14.99
N LEU A 184 38.96 63.78 14.74
CA LEU A 184 39.94 62.84 15.37
C LEU A 184 39.87 62.48 16.87
N GLY A 185 40.10 61.19 17.16
CA GLY A 185 40.76 60.75 18.40
C GLY A 185 40.57 59.29 18.81
N LEU A 186 41.56 58.46 18.41
CA LEU A 186 42.00 57.14 18.94
C LEU A 186 41.03 55.94 18.82
#